data_AF-A0A8T5TNH4-F1
#
_entry.id   AF-A0A8T5TNH4-F1
#
_cell.length_a   1.000
_cell.length_b   1.000
_cell.length_c   1.000
_cell.angle_alpha   90.00
_cell.angle_beta   90.00
_cell.angle_gamma   90.00
#
_symmetry.space_group_name_H-M   'P 1'
#
loop_
_entity.id
_entity.type
_entity.pdbx_description
1 polymer ?
#
loop_
_entity_poly.entity_id
_entity_poly.type
_entity_poly.pdbx_seq_one_letter_code
_entity_poly.pdbx_strand_id
1 'polypeptide(L)' 'MLWSSKYHTCLECDQEFENELNIAICPDCLKKEKANYKRGVPSKFETVNLYLRKAVLESIN' A
#
# COMPACT_ATOMS: atom_id res chain seq x y z
N MET A 1 18.86 20.95 -7.91
CA MET A 1 18.04 20.55 -6.74
C MET A 1 17.04 19.51 -7.24
N LEU A 2 17.28 18.23 -6.94
CA LEU A 2 16.40 17.13 -7.35
C LEU A 2 15.28 17.00 -6.32
N TRP A 3 14.14 17.67 -6.56
CA TRP A 3 12.93 17.41 -5.79
C TRP A 3 12.36 16.08 -6.29
N SER A 4 12.75 14.97 -5.65
CA SER A 4 12.03 13.71 -5.79
C SER A 4 10.62 13.95 -5.28
N SER A 5 9.69 14.21 -6.20
CA SER A 5 8.27 14.29 -5.90
C SER A 5 7.82 12.88 -5.56
N LYS A 6 8.06 12.46 -4.32
CA LYS A 6 7.58 11.19 -3.74
C LYS A 6 6.05 11.17 -3.61
N TYR A 7 5.35 12.17 -4.14
CA TYR A 7 3.91 12.26 -4.12
C TYR A 7 3.35 11.53 -5.33
N HIS A 8 2.50 10.54 -5.09
CA HIS A 8 1.81 9.78 -6.11
C HIS A 8 0.30 9.85 -5.86
N THR A 9 -0.47 9.69 -6.92
CA THR A 9 -1.93 9.60 -6.84
C THR A 9 -2.34 8.18 -6.45
N CYS A 10 -3.20 8.07 -5.45
CA CYS A 10 -3.81 6.81 -5.04
C CYS A 10 -4.75 6.29 -6.13
N LEU A 11 -4.54 5.06 -6.59
CA LEU A 11 -5.40 4.44 -7.61
C LEU A 11 -6.78 3.98 -7.09
N GLU A 12 -7.07 4.18 -5.80
CA GLU A 12 -8.38 3.85 -5.22
C GLU A 12 -9.24 5.07 -4.94
N CYS A 13 -8.67 6.16 -4.43
CA CYS A 13 -9.42 7.35 -4.01
C CYS A 13 -8.95 8.66 -4.68
N ASP A 14 -8.02 8.57 -5.64
CA ASP A 14 -7.45 9.70 -6.39
C ASP A 14 -6.76 10.77 -5.53
N GLN A 15 -6.52 10.50 -4.25
CA GLN A 15 -5.78 11.41 -3.36
C GLN A 15 -4.28 11.32 -3.60
N GLU A 16 -3.60 12.46 -3.58
CA GLU A 16 -2.14 12.52 -3.55
C GLU A 16 -1.61 12.11 -2.17
N PHE A 17 -0.58 11.28 -2.14
CA PHE A 17 0.07 10.82 -0.91
C PHE A 17 1.56 10.59 -1.16
N GLU A 18 2.36 10.68 -0.10
CA GLU A 18 3.77 10.32 -0.17
C GLU A 18 3.93 8.79 -0.24
N ASN A 19 4.46 8.29 -1.36
CA ASN A 19 4.60 6.88 -1.64
C ASN A 19 5.99 6.36 -1.27
N GLU A 20 6.33 6.43 0.01
CA GLU A 20 7.60 5.89 0.50
C GLU A 20 7.68 4.35 0.37
N LEU A 21 6.51 3.70 0.29
CA LEU A 21 6.37 2.25 0.28
C LEU A 21 6.29 1.66 -1.13
N ASN A 22 6.31 2.49 -2.19
CA ASN A 22 6.15 2.07 -3.59
C ASN A 22 4.89 1.21 -3.84
N ILE A 23 3.77 1.59 -3.24
CA ILE A 23 2.48 0.92 -3.35
C ILE A 23 1.49 1.72 -4.20
N ALA A 24 0.47 1.06 -4.73
CA ALA A 24 -0.52 1.67 -5.64
C ALA A 24 -1.58 2.56 -4.94
N ILE A 25 -1.65 2.52 -3.61
CA ILE A 25 -2.72 3.15 -2.82
C ILE A 25 -2.18 3.94 -1.65
N CYS A 26 -2.95 4.94 -1.20
CA CYS A 26 -2.59 5.75 -0.05
C CYS A 26 -2.66 4.95 1.27
N PRO A 27 -2.05 5.48 2.36
CA PRO A 27 -2.06 4.82 3.67
C PRO A 27 -3.46 4.53 4.23
N ASP A 28 -4.46 5.34 3.92
CA ASP A 28 -5.83 5.11 4.40
C ASP A 28 -6.54 3.99 3.64
N CYS A 29 -6.37 3.91 2.32
CA CYS A 29 -6.83 2.76 1.53
C CYS A 29 -6.08 1.48 1.95
N LEU A 30 -4.78 1.57 2.23
CA LEU A 30 -3.98 0.45 2.71
C LEU A 30 -4.50 -0.15 4.02
N LYS A 31 -5.01 0.68 4.95
CA LYS A 31 -5.64 0.18 6.19
C LYS A 31 -6.87 -0.68 5.91
N LYS A 32 -7.69 -0.29 4.93
CA LYS A 32 -8.87 -1.07 4.50
C LYS A 32 -8.43 -2.39 3.87
N GLU A 33 -7.46 -2.35 2.96
CA GLU A 33 -6.93 -3.54 2.30
C GLU A 33 -6.24 -4.48 3.29
N LYS A 34 -5.57 -3.97 4.32
CA LYS A 34 -5.00 -4.80 5.40
C LYS A 34 -6.09 -5.55 6.16
N ALA A 35 -7.26 -4.94 6.38
CA ALA A 35 -8.39 -5.62 7.02
C ALA A 35 -9.00 -6.69 6.10
N ASN A 36 -9.11 -6.43 4.81
CA ASN A 36 -9.56 -7.40 3.80
C ASN A 36 -8.59 -8.59 3.70
N TYR A 37 -7.29 -8.32 3.65
CA TYR A 37 -6.24 -9.34 3.58
C TYR A 37 -6.23 -10.25 4.82
N LYS A 38 -6.46 -9.70 6.02
CA LYS A 38 -6.65 -10.49 7.25
C LYS A 38 -7.85 -11.43 7.19
N ARG A 39 -8.85 -11.12 6.37
CA ARG A 39 -10.03 -11.97 6.13
C ARG A 39 -9.81 -12.97 4.98
N GLY A 40 -8.61 -13.03 4.41
CA GLY A 40 -8.28 -13.88 3.26
C GLY A 40 -8.68 -13.30 1.91
N VAL A 41 -9.07 -12.02 1.84
CA VAL A 41 -9.42 -11.35 0.57
C VAL A 41 -8.19 -10.60 0.05
N PRO A 42 -7.62 -10.97 -1.09
CA PRO A 42 -6.48 -10.28 -1.67
C PRO A 42 -6.88 -8.90 -2.22
N SER A 43 -5.93 -7.98 -2.25
CA SER A 43 -6.08 -6.68 -2.90
C SER A 43 -6.15 -6.82 -4.42
N LYS A 44 -6.84 -5.89 -5.07
CA LYS A 44 -6.81 -5.73 -6.53
C LYS A 44 -5.45 -5.28 -7.07
N PHE A 45 -4.55 -4.79 -6.19
CA PHE A 45 -3.24 -4.30 -6.57
C PHE A 45 -2.13 -5.25 -6.11
N GLU A 46 -1.31 -5.73 -7.06
CA GLU A 46 -0.22 -6.66 -6.77
C GLU A 46 0.82 -6.07 -5.80
N THR A 47 1.18 -4.79 -5.97
CA THR A 47 2.12 -4.09 -5.08
C THR A 47 1.65 -4.06 -3.62
N VAL A 48 0.34 -3.94 -3.41
CA VAL A 48 -0.29 -3.97 -2.09
C VAL A 48 -0.24 -5.37 -1.50
N ASN A 49 -0.53 -6.41 -2.29
CA ASN A 49 -0.44 -7.80 -1.83
C ASN A 49 1.00 -8.17 -1.45
N LEU A 50 1.99 -7.77 -2.24
CA LEU A 50 3.41 -7.98 -1.94
C LEU A 50 3.80 -7.29 -0.64
N TYR A 51 3.39 -6.03 -0.46
CA TYR A 51 3.64 -5.27 0.77
C TYR A 51 3.01 -5.95 2.00
N LEU A 52 1.73 -6.32 1.91
CA LEU A 52 1.01 -6.98 3.01
C LEU A 52 1.60 -8.35 3.36
N ARG A 53 2.02 -9.12 2.35
CA ARG A 53 2.71 -10.41 2.56
C ARG A 53 4.05 -10.22 3.27
N LYS A 54 4.86 -9.24 2.84
CA LYS A 54 6.15 -8.93 3.48
C LYS A 54 5.96 -8.50 4.93
N ALA A 55 5.00 -7.61 5.19
CA ALA A 55 4.69 -7.14 6.55
C ALA A 55 4.25 -8.28 7.49
N VAL A 56 3.54 -9.29 6.97
CA VAL A 56 3.19 -10.50 7.74
C VAL A 56 4.42 -11.34 8.04
N LEU A 57 5.31 -11.54 7.07
CA LEU A 57 6.54 -12.32 7.25
C LEU A 57 7.49 -11.67 8.25
N GLU A 58 7.61 -10.34 8.24
CA GLU A 58 8.41 -9.58 9.21
C GLU A 58 7.84 -9.62 10.63
N SER A 59 6.54 -9.91 10.81
CA SER A 59 5.92 -10.05 12.14
C SER A 59 6.13 -11.43 12.77
N ILE A 60 6.67 -12.39 12.01
CA ILE A 60 6.90 -13.78 12.44
C ILE A 60 8.36 -14.01 12.86
N ASN A 61 9.24 -13.04 12.61
CA ASN A 61 10.69 -13.11 12.90
C ASN A 61 11.11 -12.08 13.96
#